data_AF-A0A528D5R4-F1
#
_entry.id   AF-A0A528D5R4-F1
#
_cell.length_a   1.000
_cell.length_b   1.000
_cell.length_c   1.000
_cell.angle_alpha   90.00
_cell.angle_beta   90.00
_cell.angle_gamma   90.00
#
_symmetry.space_group_name_H-M   'P 1'
#
loop_
_entity.id
_entity.type
_entity.pdbx_description
1 polymer ?
#
loop_
_entity_poly.entity_id
_entity_poly.type
_entity_poly.pdbx_seq_one_letter_code
_entity_poly.pdbx_strand_id
1 'polypeptide(L)' 'ASSIERRSGVSLWRQIADRILQGIANGDFAANAALPPEVALAERYGVNRHTVRSAIAALVQEGVLRAEQ' A
#
# COMPACT_ATOMS: atom_id res chain seq x y z
N ALA A 1 -10.11 -11.71 -3.31
CA ALA A 1 -9.09 -11.04 -2.48
C ALA A 1 -7.82 -11.87 -2.50
N SER A 2 -6.77 -11.43 -3.21
CA SER A 2 -5.48 -12.11 -3.05
C SER A 2 -4.92 -11.73 -1.66
N SER A 3 -4.24 -12.64 -0.97
CA SER A 3 -3.65 -12.41 0.36
C SER A 3 -2.19 -11.97 0.21
N ILE A 4 -1.59 -11.39 1.26
CA ILE A 4 -0.15 -11.09 1.27
C ILE A 4 0.64 -12.40 1.46
N GLU A 5 1.49 -12.73 0.49
CA GLU A 5 2.21 -14.01 0.40
C GLU A 5 3.64 -13.87 0.93
N ARG A 6 3.88 -14.30 2.17
CA ARG A 6 5.20 -14.17 2.83
C ARG A 6 6.30 -15.06 2.23
N ARG A 7 5.94 -16.10 1.48
CA ARG A 7 6.87 -17.12 0.92
C ARG A 7 6.96 -17.09 -0.61
N SER A 8 6.57 -15.99 -1.25
CA SER A 8 6.54 -15.88 -2.72
C SER A 8 7.87 -15.40 -3.34
N GLY A 9 8.90 -15.11 -2.53
CA GLY A 9 10.16 -14.51 -2.99
C GLY A 9 10.05 -13.01 -3.32
N VAL A 10 8.84 -12.47 -3.40
CA VAL A 10 8.56 -11.04 -3.56
C VAL A 10 8.54 -10.37 -2.19
N SER A 11 9.20 -9.22 -2.06
CA SER A 11 9.21 -8.46 -0.81
C SER A 11 7.80 -8.03 -0.40
N LEU A 12 7.52 -8.05 0.91
CA LEU A 12 6.18 -7.70 1.42
C LEU A 12 5.76 -6.28 1.05
N TRP A 13 6.69 -5.32 1.08
CA TRP A 13 6.39 -3.94 0.72
C TRP A 13 5.94 -3.83 -0.74
N ARG A 14 6.49 -4.64 -1.66
CA ARG A 14 6.12 -4.62 -3.09
C ARG A 14 4.70 -5.14 -3.27
N GLN A 15 4.38 -6.25 -2.61
CA GLN A 15 3.01 -6.81 -2.63
C GLN A 15 1.98 -5.82 -2.07
N ILE A 16 2.34 -5.07 -1.03
CA ILE A 16 1.48 -4.03 -0.44
C ILE A 16 1.30 -2.85 -1.41
N ALA A 17 2.37 -2.42 -2.08
CA ALA A 17 2.29 -1.36 -3.09
C ALA A 17 1.34 -1.75 -4.22
N ASP A 18 1.46 -2.98 -4.73
CA ASP A 18 0.57 -3.52 -5.75
C ASP A 18 -0.89 -3.54 -5.26
N ARG A 19 -1.15 -3.85 -3.98
CA ARG A 19 -2.52 -3.82 -3.43
C ARG A 19 -3.09 -2.44 -3.32
N ILE A 20 -2.29 -1.49 -2.90
CA ILE A 20 -2.72 -0.10 -2.82
C ILE A 20 -3.07 0.39 -4.24
N LEU A 21 -2.21 0.12 -5.22
CA LEU A 21 -2.45 0.47 -6.62
C LEU A 21 -3.73 -0.16 -7.17
N GLN A 22 -3.95 -1.46 -6.91
CA GLN A 22 -5.18 -2.15 -7.32
C GLN A 22 -6.42 -1.57 -6.63
N GLY A 23 -6.33 -1.24 -5.34
CA GLY A 23 -7.42 -0.58 -4.61
C GLY A 23 -7.77 0.79 -5.19
N ILE A 24 -6.77 1.56 -5.62
CA ILE A 24 -6.99 2.84 -6.31
C ILE A 24 -7.70 2.60 -7.64
N ALA A 25 -7.22 1.64 -8.44
CA ALA A 25 -7.81 1.31 -9.74
C ALA A 25 -9.26 0.79 -9.64
N ASN A 26 -9.58 0.07 -8.56
CA ASN A 26 -10.93 -0.45 -8.30
C ASN A 26 -11.86 0.58 -7.65
N GLY A 27 -11.35 1.75 -7.25
CA GLY A 27 -12.12 2.78 -6.54
C GLY A 27 -12.31 2.51 -5.03
N ASP A 28 -11.62 1.53 -4.46
CA ASP A 28 -11.59 1.29 -3.00
C ASP A 28 -10.97 2.46 -2.25
N PHE A 29 -10.04 3.16 -2.91
CA PHE A 29 -9.57 4.48 -2.51
C PHE A 29 -10.07 5.47 -3.55
N ALA A 30 -10.98 6.36 -3.17
CA ALA A 30 -11.53 7.33 -4.10
C ALA A 30 -10.40 8.16 -4.74
N ALA A 31 -10.51 8.43 -6.03
CA ALA A 31 -9.53 9.25 -6.74
C ALA A 31 -9.43 10.63 -6.06
N ASN A 32 -8.20 11.05 -5.74
CA ASN A 32 -7.89 12.26 -4.97
C ASN A 32 -8.29 12.25 -3.49
N ALA A 33 -8.73 11.12 -2.93
CA ALA A 33 -8.89 10.98 -1.49
C ALA A 33 -7.60 10.51 -0.83
N ALA A 34 -7.40 10.94 0.42
CA ALA A 34 -6.30 10.48 1.24
C ALA A 34 -6.40 8.97 1.48
N LEU A 35 -5.25 8.28 1.44
CA LEU A 35 -5.17 6.92 1.94
C LEU A 35 -5.46 6.91 3.45
N PRO A 36 -5.97 5.77 4.00
CA PRO A 36 -5.98 5.57 5.43
C PRO A 36 -4.57 5.71 6.03
N PRO A 37 -4.44 6.10 7.31
CA PRO A 37 -3.16 6.19 7.99
C PRO A 37 -2.34 4.89 7.89
N GLU A 38 -1.00 5.00 7.91
CA GLU A 38 -0.09 3.85 7.78
C GLU A 38 -0.42 2.73 8.78
N VAL A 39 -0.87 3.07 9.99
CA VAL A 39 -1.26 2.12 11.05
C VAL A 39 -2.50 1.32 10.64
N ALA A 40 -3.54 1.98 10.13
CA ALA A 40 -4.77 1.33 9.68
C ALA A 40 -4.51 0.40 8.47
N LEU A 41 -3.61 0.82 7.56
CA LEU A 41 -3.17 -0.03 6.46
C LEU A 41 -2.35 -1.23 6.96
N ALA A 42 -1.49 -1.03 7.96
CA ALA A 42 -0.68 -2.10 8.55
C ALA A 42 -1.57 -3.17 9.20
N GLU A 43 -2.60 -2.74 9.95
CA GLU A 43 -3.62 -3.61 10.52
C GLU A 43 -4.41 -4.35 9.43
N ARG A 44 -4.89 -3.62 8.40
CA ARG A 44 -5.65 -4.18 7.27
C ARG A 44 -4.88 -5.30 6.56
N TYR A 45 -3.58 -5.12 6.36
CA TYR A 45 -2.75 -6.09 5.63
C TYR A 45 -2.01 -7.08 6.54
N GLY A 46 -2.10 -6.93 7.86
CA GLY A 46 -1.40 -7.79 8.83
C GLY A 46 0.14 -7.71 8.70
N VAL A 47 0.67 -6.52 8.47
CA VAL A 47 2.12 -6.27 8.32
C VAL A 47 2.60 -5.19 9.28
N ASN A 48 3.91 -5.00 9.38
CA ASN A 48 4.47 -3.90 10.16
C ASN A 48 4.24 -2.56 9.44
N ARG A 49 3.96 -1.49 10.19
CA ARG A 49 3.86 -0.10 9.70
C ARG A 49 5.04 0.31 8.82
N HIS A 50 6.26 -0.11 9.15
CA HIS A 50 7.45 0.19 8.33
C HIS A 50 7.35 -0.41 6.93
N THR A 51 6.77 -1.61 6.78
CA THR A 51 6.53 -2.25 5.49
C THR A 51 5.52 -1.45 4.65
N VAL A 52 4.46 -0.95 5.30
CA VAL A 52 3.48 -0.05 4.65
C VAL A 52 4.16 1.25 4.22
N ARG A 53 4.98 1.86 5.09
CA ARG A 53 5.71 3.08 4.74
C ARG A 53 6.59 2.88 3.51
N SER A 54 7.33 1.78 3.43
CA SER A 54 8.15 1.45 2.25
C SER A 54 7.30 1.31 0.98
N ALA A 55 6.11 0.71 1.09
CA ALA A 55 5.18 0.58 -0.03
C ALA A 55 4.66 1.94 -0.51
N ILE A 56 4.21 2.79 0.43
CA ILE A 56 3.75 4.15 0.12
C ILE A 56 4.88 4.99 -0.48
N ALA A 57 6.07 4.94 0.11
CA ALA A 57 7.24 5.65 -0.41
C ALA A 57 7.56 5.24 -1.85
N ALA A 58 7.50 3.94 -2.17
CA ALA A 58 7.71 3.47 -3.54
C ALA A 58 6.65 4.05 -4.51
N LEU A 59 5.38 4.03 -4.12
CA LEU A 59 4.30 4.62 -4.94
C LEU A 59 4.40 6.14 -5.08
N VAL A 60 4.95 6.85 -4.08
CA VAL A 60 5.26 8.28 -4.20
C VAL A 60 6.41 8.50 -5.18
N GLN A 61 7.47 7.69 -5.12
CA GLN A 61 8.58 7.78 -6.08
C GLN A 61 8.13 7.46 -7.52
N GLU A 62 7.19 6.52 -7.68
CA GLU A 62 6.59 6.16 -8.98
C GLU A 62 5.55 7.20 -9.47
N GLY A 63 5.24 8.24 -8.67
CA GLY A 63 4.30 9.30 -9.03
C GLY A 63 2.82 8.91 -8.92
N VAL A 64 2.51 7.73 -8.38
CA VAL A 64 1.14 7.24 -8.15
C VAL A 64 0.50 7.95 -6.96
N LEU A 65 1.28 8.20 -5.92
CA LEU A 65 0.83 8.88 -4.70
C LEU A 65 1.58 10.20 -4.50
N ARG A 66 1.02 11.07 -3.67
CA ARG A 66 1.70 12.26 -3.14
C ARG A 66 1.69 12.18 -1.62
N ALA A 67 2.82 12.53 -1.01
CA ALA A 67 2.90 12.70 0.44
C ALA A 67 2.46 14.13 0.79
N GLU A 68 1.39 14.26 1.57
CA GLU A 68 0.99 15.52 2.20
C GLU A 68 1.34 15.42 3.70
N GLN A 69 2.00 16.46 4.24
CA GLN A 69 2.49 16.54 5.62
C GLN A 69 1.49 17.29 6.50
#